data_AF-A0AAD5B412-F1
#
_entry.id   AF-A0AAD5B412-F1
#
_cell.length_a   1.000
_cell.length_b   1.000
_cell.length_c   1.000
_cell.angle_alpha   90.00
_cell.angle_beta   90.00
_cell.angle_gamma   90.00
#
_symmetry.space_group_name_H-M   'P 1'
#
loop_
_entity.id
_entity.type
_entity.pdbx_description
1 polymer ?
#
loop_
_entity_poly.entity_id
_entity_poly.type
_entity_poly.pdbx_seq_one_letter_code
_entity_poly.pdbx_strand_id
1 'polypeptide(L)' 'TPAAVCEKDEFTCSNGKCISSTLRCNYFNDCEDYGSDEIGCNKK' A
#
# COMPACT_ATOMS: atom_id res chain seq x y z
N THR A 1 -13.63 -13.69 -11.85
CA THR A 1 -13.84 -12.89 -10.63
C THR A 1 -12.92 -11.69 -10.72
N PRO A 2 -13.44 -10.46 -10.82
CA PRO A 2 -12.57 -9.29 -10.90
C PRO A 2 -11.67 -9.24 -9.67
N ALA A 3 -10.38 -8.99 -9.90
CA ALA A 3 -9.37 -8.80 -8.86
C ALA A 3 -9.98 -7.93 -7.76
N ALA A 4 -9.89 -8.37 -6.51
CA ALA A 4 -10.38 -7.60 -5.38
C ALA A 4 -9.68 -6.24 -5.42
N VAL A 5 -10.38 -5.24 -5.94
CA VAL A 5 -9.95 -3.85 -5.89
C VAL A 5 -10.03 -3.52 -4.41
N CYS A 6 -8.89 -3.14 -3.82
CA CYS A 6 -8.87 -2.70 -2.43
C CYS A 6 -9.95 -1.63 -2.20
N GLU A 7 -10.43 -1.50 -0.96
CA GLU A 7 -11.47 -0.51 -0.66
C GLU A 7 -11.00 0.91 -0.99
N LYS A 8 -11.93 1.86 -1.08
CA LYS A 8 -11.62 3.26 -1.41
C LYS A 8 -10.57 3.90 -0.50
N ASP A 9 -10.47 3.42 0.74
CA ASP A 9 -9.52 3.90 1.76
C ASP A 9 -8.32 2.97 1.94
N GLU A 10 -8.11 2.02 1.02
CA GLU A 10 -6.97 1.10 1.04
C GLU A 10 -6.02 1.33 -0.13
N PHE A 11 -4.74 1.08 0.13
CA PHE A 11 -3.68 1.07 -0.88
C PHE A 11 -3.39 -0.38 -1.30
N THR A 12 -3.27 -0.59 -2.62
CA THR A 12 -2.87 -1.88 -3.20
C THR A 12 -1.36 -1.98 -3.28
N CYS A 13 -0.78 -2.90 -2.52
CA CYS A 13 0.63 -3.26 -2.56
C CYS A 13 1.02 -3.89 -3.91
N SER A 14 2.32 -3.94 -4.21
CA SER A 14 2.81 -4.59 -5.43
C SER A 14 2.57 -6.11 -5.43
N ASN A 15 2.53 -6.73 -4.25
CA ASN A 15 2.13 -8.13 -4.09
C ASN A 15 0.60 -8.37 -4.12
N GLY A 16 -0.21 -7.33 -4.37
CA GLY A 16 -1.67 -7.43 -4.45
C GLY A 16 -2.40 -7.47 -3.10
N LYS A 17 -1.67 -7.32 -1.98
CA LYS A 17 -2.23 -7.12 -0.64
C LYS A 17 -2.87 -5.72 -0.54
N CYS A 18 -3.90 -5.58 0.28
CA CYS A 18 -4.48 -4.30 0.63
C CYS A 18 -4.04 -3.90 2.04
N ILE A 19 -3.65 -2.64 2.21
CA ILE A 19 -3.36 -2.04 3.51
C ILE A 19 -4.15 -0.74 3.63
N SER A 20 -4.36 -0.23 4.84
CA SER A 20 -4.97 1.09 5.02
C SER A 20 -4.15 2.16 4.30
N SER A 21 -4.80 3.08 3.58
CA SER A 21 -4.12 4.22 2.94
C SER A 21 -3.35 5.10 3.92
N THR A 22 -3.70 5.06 5.21
CA THR A 22 -2.97 5.74 6.29
C THR A 22 -1.62 5.12 6.59
N LEU A 23 -1.39 3.88 6.17
CA LEU A 23 -0.13 3.16 6.35
C LEU A 23 0.84 3.45 5.19
N ARG A 24 0.37 4.02 4.07
CA ARG A 24 1.25 4.42 2.97
C ARG A 24 2.17 5.57 3.39
N CYS A 25 3.47 5.43 3.13
CA CYS A 25 4.48 6.44 3.45
C CYS A 25 4.63 6.72 4.95
N ASN A 26 4.46 5.70 5.80
CA ASN A 26 4.50 5.82 7.26
C ASN A 26 5.84 5.41 7.89
N TYR A 27 6.86 5.11 7.08
CA TYR A 27 8.19 4.59 7.44
C TYR A 27 8.24 3.13 7.90
N PHE A 28 7.14 2.38 7.77
CA PHE A 28 7.05 0.96 8.05
C PHE A 28 6.75 0.19 6.77
N ASN A 29 7.20 -1.06 6.73
CA ASN A 29 6.86 -1.96 5.63
C ASN A 29 5.58 -2.71 6.00
N ASP A 30 4.43 -2.12 5.69
CA ASP A 30 3.13 -2.73 5.97
C ASP A 30 2.67 -3.68 4.85
N CYS A 31 3.15 -3.44 3.62
CA CYS A 31 2.87 -4.31 2.50
C CYS A 31 3.64 -5.63 2.52
N GLU A 32 4.69 -5.76 3.34
CA GLU A 32 5.57 -6.92 3.48
C GLU A 32 6.26 -7.33 2.16
N ASP A 33 6.27 -6.43 1.17
CA ASP A 33 6.75 -6.68 -0.20
C ASP A 33 7.92 -5.76 -0.56
N TYR A 34 8.94 -5.77 0.31
CA TYR A 34 10.07 -4.83 0.28
C TYR A 34 9.68 -3.36 0.54
N GLY A 35 8.48 -3.12 1.06
CA GLY A 35 7.97 -1.80 1.45
C GLY A 35 7.41 -1.01 0.27
N SER A 36 6.59 -1.63 -0.60
CA SER A 36 6.03 -0.93 -1.77
C SER A 36 5.13 0.25 -1.41
N ASP A 37 4.52 0.22 -0.23
CA ASP A 37 3.82 1.32 0.43
C ASP A 37 4.72 2.53 0.75
N GLU A 38 6.02 2.30 0.90
CA GLU A 38 7.03 3.32 1.22
C GLU A 38 7.76 3.86 -0.03
N ILE A 39 7.38 3.41 -1.22
CA ILE A 39 7.97 3.82 -2.50
C ILE A 39 7.13 4.94 -3.13
N GLY A 40 7.81 5.92 -3.75
CA GLY A 40 7.14 7.02 -4.46
C GLY A 40 6.43 7.99 -3.51
N CYS A 41 6.88 8.07 -2.26
CA CYS A 41 6.44 9.07 -1.30
C CYS A 41 7.03 10.43 -1.68
N ASN A 42 6.17 11.38 -2.03
CA ASN A 42 6.57 12.78 -2.17
C ASN A 42 6.81 13.33 -0.75
N LYS A 43 8.05 13.21 -0.26
CA LYS A 43 8.47 13.92 0.95
C LYS A 43 8.37 15.41 0.65
N LYS A 44 7.38 16.08 1.23
CA LYS A 44 7.31 17.54 1.20
C LYS A 44 8.44 18.11 2.05
#